data_AF-A0A1C4SDU3-F1
#
_entry.id   AF-A0A1C4SDU3-F1
#
_cell.length_a   1.000
_cell.length_b   1.000
_cell.length_c   1.000
_cell.angle_alpha   90.00
_cell.angle_beta   90.00
_cell.angle_gamma   90.00
#
_symmetry.space_group_name_H-M   'P 1'
#
loop_
_entity.id
_entity.type
_entity.pdbx_description
1 polymer ?
#
loop_
_entity_poly.entity_id
_entity_poly.type
_entity_poly.pdbx_seq_one_letter_code
_entity_poly.pdbx_strand_id
1 'polypeptide(L)'
;MGISGFEPTFLVGLEAVREHHGPRLAALAGRRLTGYALVRFVEDGEWFADCPVVLDFEGVRVEICHWKFDELSISWDTVDTTAVITGWQESEFTPTWSNADERLEPFVGRRLREASLLEWRPSGQDLADGTIAVEFTFDAGRFCIANGLDENSIEVGDPHPDFVHHQLGP
;
A
#
# COMPACT_ATOMS: atom_id res chain seq x y z
N MET A 1 -3.76 -6.95 15.35
CA MET A 1 -2.97 -7.66 14.32
C MET A 1 -1.68 -8.29 14.86
N GLY A 2 -1.11 -7.81 15.97
CA GLY A 2 0.11 -8.41 16.54
C GLY A 2 1.38 -8.16 15.75
N ILE A 3 1.32 -7.19 14.83
CA ILE A 3 2.44 -6.66 14.07
C ILE A 3 3.16 -5.61 14.91
N SER A 4 4.46 -5.78 15.08
CA SER A 4 5.30 -4.85 15.82
C SER A 4 5.40 -3.50 15.10
N GLY A 5 5.12 -2.41 15.82
CA GLY A 5 5.19 -1.04 15.30
C GLY A 5 4.05 -0.63 14.38
N PHE A 6 3.03 -1.48 14.18
CA PHE A 6 1.85 -1.12 13.42
C PHE A 6 0.81 -0.43 14.31
N GLU A 7 0.81 0.91 14.26
CA GLU A 7 -0.14 1.79 14.96
C GLU A 7 -0.82 2.71 13.93
N PRO A 8 -1.83 2.21 13.18
CA PRO A 8 -2.39 2.95 12.06
C PRO A 8 -3.17 4.18 12.53
N THR A 9 -2.92 5.30 11.85
CA THR A 9 -3.83 6.46 11.86
C THR A 9 -4.56 6.48 10.53
N PHE A 10 -5.88 6.40 10.58
CA PHE A 10 -6.74 6.32 9.40
C PHE A 10 -7.23 7.72 8.99
N LEU A 11 -7.06 8.03 7.71
CA LEU A 11 -7.55 9.24 7.08
C LEU A 11 -8.58 8.88 6.00
N VAL A 12 -9.52 9.79 5.76
CA VAL A 12 -10.58 9.63 4.74
C VAL A 12 -10.51 10.79 3.76
N GLY A 13 -10.55 10.46 2.48
CA GLY A 13 -10.62 11.42 1.37
C GLY A 13 -9.29 12.07 0.98
N LEU A 14 -9.28 12.62 -0.24
CA LEU A 14 -8.09 13.13 -0.91
C LEU A 14 -7.37 14.23 -0.12
N GLU A 15 -8.10 15.22 0.39
CA GLU A 15 -7.51 16.40 1.03
C GLU A 15 -6.70 16.01 2.28
N ALA A 16 -7.28 15.18 3.14
CA ALA A 16 -6.64 14.72 4.36
C ALA A 16 -5.36 13.92 4.05
N VAL A 17 -5.44 12.95 3.13
CA VAL A 17 -4.30 12.12 2.74
C VAL A 17 -3.21 12.97 2.09
N ARG A 18 -3.59 13.89 1.19
CA ARG A 18 -2.65 14.76 0.48
C ARG A 18 -1.92 15.71 1.41
N GLU A 19 -2.62 16.33 2.35
CA GLU A 19 -2.02 17.25 3.33
C GLU A 19 -1.01 16.53 4.23
N HIS A 20 -1.38 15.35 4.74
CA HIS A 20 -0.57 14.61 5.71
C HIS A 20 0.60 13.86 5.08
N HIS A 21 0.40 13.27 3.89
CA HIS A 21 1.35 12.33 3.31
C HIS A 21 1.90 12.75 1.94
N GLY A 22 1.25 13.70 1.27
CA GLY A 22 1.63 14.15 -0.07
C GLY A 22 3.11 14.52 -0.21
N PRO A 23 3.67 15.41 0.64
CA PRO A 23 5.07 15.80 0.55
C PRO A 23 6.04 14.62 0.72
N ARG A 24 5.75 13.66 1.61
CA ARG A 24 6.63 12.52 1.89
C ARG A 24 6.55 11.45 0.81
N LEU A 25 5.36 11.20 0.26
CA LEU A 25 5.15 10.38 -0.93
C LEU A 25 5.88 10.97 -2.15
N ALA A 26 5.74 12.28 -2.42
CA ALA A 26 6.45 12.95 -3.50
C ALA A 26 7.98 12.83 -3.36
N ALA A 27 8.50 12.90 -2.13
CA ALA A 27 9.93 12.75 -1.83
C ALA A 27 10.50 11.33 -2.07
N LEU A 28 9.66 10.34 -2.37
CA LEU A 28 10.11 9.01 -2.82
C LEU A 28 10.60 9.04 -4.27
N ALA A 29 10.16 10.01 -5.08
CA ALA A 29 10.58 10.13 -6.47
C ALA A 29 12.11 10.15 -6.61
N GLY A 30 12.63 9.35 -7.52
CA GLY A 30 14.06 9.16 -7.74
C GLY A 30 14.73 8.11 -6.85
N ARG A 31 14.06 7.57 -5.83
CA ARG A 31 14.58 6.42 -5.06
C ARG A 31 14.30 5.12 -5.78
N ARG A 32 15.02 4.06 -5.44
CA ARG A 32 14.75 2.70 -5.96
C ARG A 32 13.91 1.92 -4.98
N LEU A 33 12.95 1.14 -5.47
CA LEU A 33 12.30 0.11 -4.66
C LEU A 33 13.33 -0.98 -4.37
N THR A 34 13.81 -1.07 -3.14
CA THR A 34 14.85 -2.01 -2.70
C THR A 34 14.29 -3.27 -2.09
N GLY A 35 13.03 -3.25 -1.65
CA GLY A 35 12.33 -4.42 -1.17
C GLY A 35 10.88 -4.11 -0.83
N TYR A 36 10.16 -5.14 -0.43
CA TYR A 36 8.81 -5.05 0.10
C TYR A 36 8.57 -6.19 1.09
N ALA A 37 7.53 -6.05 1.90
CA ALA A 37 7.06 -7.11 2.78
C ALA A 37 5.54 -7.12 2.80
N LEU A 38 4.97 -8.31 2.62
CA LEU A 38 3.55 -8.62 2.74
C LEU A 38 3.37 -9.67 3.81
N VAL A 39 2.21 -9.69 4.46
CA VAL A 39 1.87 -10.78 5.40
C VAL A 39 1.20 -11.91 4.61
N ARG A 40 1.70 -13.12 4.74
CA ARG A 40 1.10 -14.33 4.14
C ARG A 40 0.86 -15.38 5.21
N PHE A 41 -0.07 -16.30 4.98
CA PHE A 41 -0.21 -17.47 5.83
C PHE A 41 0.81 -18.54 5.45
N VAL A 42 1.41 -19.18 6.45
CA VAL A 42 2.42 -20.24 6.25
C VAL A 42 1.79 -21.47 5.59
N GLU A 43 0.52 -21.71 5.87
CA GLU A 43 -0.20 -22.94 5.54
C GLU A 43 -0.45 -23.10 4.04
N ASP A 44 -0.87 -22.04 3.37
CA ASP A 44 -1.25 -22.04 1.94
C ASP A 44 -0.47 -20.99 1.13
N GLY A 45 0.29 -20.12 1.79
CA GLY A 45 0.98 -19.01 1.15
C GLY A 45 0.04 -17.90 0.71
N GLU A 46 -1.23 -17.92 1.10
CA GLU A 46 -2.20 -16.90 0.74
C GLU A 46 -1.79 -15.54 1.33
N TRP A 47 -2.02 -14.47 0.56
CA TRP A 47 -1.75 -13.12 1.01
C TRP A 47 -2.85 -12.66 1.95
N PHE A 48 -2.46 -12.27 3.16
CA PHE A 48 -3.38 -11.71 4.14
C PHE A 48 -3.48 -10.19 3.94
N ALA A 49 -4.43 -9.79 3.09
CA ALA A 49 -4.56 -8.43 2.57
C ALA A 49 -5.03 -7.39 3.60
N ASP A 50 -5.54 -7.80 4.77
CA ASP A 50 -5.84 -6.90 5.90
C ASP A 50 -4.59 -6.26 6.52
N CYS A 51 -3.41 -6.84 6.29
CA CYS A 51 -2.15 -6.34 6.83
C CYS A 51 -1.53 -5.25 5.95
N PRO A 52 -0.74 -4.32 6.52
CA PRO A 52 -0.09 -3.28 5.76
C PRO A 52 0.85 -3.84 4.67
N VAL A 53 0.80 -3.23 3.50
CA VAL A 53 1.80 -3.39 2.44
C VAL A 53 2.99 -2.51 2.78
N VAL A 54 4.16 -3.10 2.96
CA VAL A 54 5.39 -2.36 3.26
C VAL A 54 6.27 -2.30 2.02
N LEU A 55 6.63 -1.10 1.58
CA LEU A 55 7.54 -0.86 0.45
C LEU A 55 8.79 -0.11 0.94
N ASP A 56 9.97 -0.63 0.64
CA ASP A 56 11.25 -0.02 1.00
C ASP A 56 11.87 0.70 -0.20
N PHE A 57 12.07 2.01 -0.07
CA PHE A 57 12.69 2.86 -1.09
C PHE A 57 14.05 3.39 -0.61
N GLU A 58 15.13 2.65 -0.87
CA GLU A 58 16.49 2.96 -0.43
C GLU A 58 16.54 3.32 1.07
N GLY A 59 15.91 2.49 1.91
CA GLY A 59 15.86 2.64 3.37
C GLY A 59 14.79 3.59 3.91
N VAL A 60 13.93 4.14 3.04
CA VAL A 60 12.70 4.83 3.45
C VAL A 60 11.53 3.89 3.22
N ARG A 61 10.89 3.42 4.30
CA ARG A 61 9.76 2.50 4.24
C ARG A 61 8.45 3.26 4.31
N VAL A 62 7.58 3.00 3.34
CA VAL A 62 6.18 3.43 3.38
C VAL A 62 5.31 2.20 3.64
N GLU A 63 4.36 2.34 4.55
CA GLU A 63 3.49 1.28 5.03
C GLU A 63 2.05 1.70 4.74
N ILE A 64 1.37 0.99 3.86
CA ILE A 64 0.03 1.36 3.36
C ILE A 64 -0.97 0.31 3.81
N CYS A 65 -2.05 0.75 4.44
CA CYS A 65 -3.13 -0.13 4.88
C CYS A 65 -4.48 0.52 4.61
N HIS A 66 -5.26 -0.07 3.73
CA HIS A 66 -6.69 0.18 3.64
C HIS A 66 -7.42 -0.53 4.77
N TRP A 67 -8.50 0.08 5.23
CA TRP A 67 -9.37 -0.49 6.26
C TRP A 67 -10.77 0.03 6.06
N LYS A 68 -11.78 -0.81 6.31
CA LYS A 68 -13.17 -0.50 5.95
C LYS A 68 -13.21 0.09 4.52
N PHE A 69 -14.21 0.88 4.26
CA PHE A 69 -14.60 1.18 2.92
C PHE A 69 -13.80 2.34 2.30
N ASP A 70 -13.45 3.35 3.09
CA ASP A 70 -12.80 4.59 2.64
C ASP A 70 -11.64 5.07 3.52
N GLU A 71 -11.22 4.26 4.51
CA GLU A 71 -10.13 4.61 5.42
C GLU A 71 -8.78 4.12 4.87
N LEU A 72 -7.82 5.03 4.81
CA LEU A 72 -6.45 4.77 4.38
C LEU A 72 -5.48 5.19 5.49
N SER A 73 -4.60 4.28 5.90
CA SER A 73 -3.45 4.57 6.74
C SER A 73 -2.17 4.53 5.93
N ILE A 74 -1.34 5.57 6.09
CA ILE A 74 0.03 5.61 5.59
C ILE A 74 0.96 5.94 6.76
N SER A 75 1.76 4.95 7.17
CA SER A 75 2.84 5.13 8.14
C SER A 75 4.20 4.96 7.50
N TRP A 76 5.24 5.24 8.27
CA TRP A 76 6.59 5.34 7.74
C TRP A 76 7.63 4.88 8.74
N ASP A 77 8.44 3.91 8.33
CA ASP A 77 9.57 3.40 9.09
C ASP A 77 9.21 2.86 10.49
N THR A 78 7.94 2.52 10.74
CA THR A 78 7.44 2.08 12.04
C THR A 78 7.27 0.56 12.14
N VAL A 79 6.82 -0.10 11.08
CA VAL A 79 6.57 -1.55 11.09
C VAL A 79 7.90 -2.31 11.10
N ASP A 80 8.06 -3.24 12.04
CA ASP A 80 9.19 -4.17 12.05
C ASP A 80 8.84 -5.46 11.30
N THR A 81 9.27 -5.55 10.05
CA THR A 81 9.05 -6.70 9.17
C THR A 81 9.94 -7.91 9.51
N THR A 82 10.85 -7.77 10.48
CA THR A 82 11.70 -8.86 10.98
C THR A 82 11.15 -9.50 12.24
N ALA A 83 10.22 -8.82 12.92
CA ALA A 83 9.55 -9.33 14.11
C ALA A 83 8.53 -10.41 13.75
N VAL A 84 8.43 -11.42 14.61
CA VAL A 84 7.36 -12.43 14.54
C VAL A 84 6.01 -11.76 14.80
N ILE A 85 5.01 -12.11 13.99
CA ILE A 85 3.62 -11.67 14.18
C ILE A 85 3.01 -12.48 15.33
N THR A 86 2.51 -11.80 16.35
CA THR A 86 2.04 -12.43 17.61
C THR A 86 0.51 -12.39 17.75
N GLY A 87 -0.05 -13.13 18.71
CA GLY A 87 -1.51 -13.11 18.97
C GLY A 87 -2.34 -14.06 18.11
N TRP A 88 -1.69 -14.97 17.40
CA TRP A 88 -2.31 -15.97 16.52
C TRP A 88 -2.20 -17.39 17.07
N GLN A 89 -1.88 -17.57 18.35
CA GLN A 89 -1.60 -18.89 18.93
C GLN A 89 -2.82 -19.84 18.95
N GLU A 90 -4.03 -19.32 18.89
CA GLU A 90 -5.29 -20.08 18.84
C GLU A 90 -5.91 -20.12 17.43
N SER A 91 -5.24 -19.52 16.43
CA SER A 91 -5.69 -19.50 15.03
C SER A 91 -5.30 -20.77 14.30
N GLU A 92 -6.08 -21.15 13.29
CA GLU A 92 -5.74 -22.22 12.34
C GLU A 92 -4.66 -21.77 11.33
N PHE A 93 -4.49 -20.45 11.16
CA PHE A 93 -3.54 -19.84 10.25
C PHE A 93 -2.42 -19.08 10.98
N THR A 94 -1.19 -19.20 10.46
CA THR A 94 0.03 -18.59 11.01
C THR A 94 0.52 -17.50 10.07
N PRO A 95 0.31 -16.21 10.38
CA PRO A 95 0.81 -15.13 9.54
C PRO A 95 2.32 -14.96 9.68
N THR A 96 3.00 -14.77 8.55
CA THR A 96 4.42 -14.46 8.47
C THR A 96 4.68 -13.36 7.44
N TRP A 97 5.74 -12.58 7.66
CA TRP A 97 6.25 -11.69 6.63
C TRP A 97 6.84 -12.49 5.45
N SER A 98 6.56 -12.03 4.25
CA SER A 98 7.07 -12.56 2.98
C SER A 98 7.53 -11.41 2.09
N ASN A 99 8.63 -11.64 1.38
CA ASN A 99 9.17 -10.76 0.36
C ASN A 99 8.99 -11.33 -1.06
N ALA A 100 8.05 -12.27 -1.24
CA ALA A 100 7.72 -12.89 -2.51
C ALA A 100 6.30 -12.50 -2.94
N ASP A 101 6.20 -11.89 -4.13
CA ASP A 101 4.94 -11.50 -4.76
C ASP A 101 5.19 -11.13 -6.23
N GLU A 102 4.66 -11.91 -7.16
CA GLU A 102 4.86 -11.73 -8.61
C GLU A 102 4.45 -10.35 -9.13
N ARG A 103 3.54 -9.65 -8.42
CA ARG A 103 3.09 -8.31 -8.79
C ARG A 103 4.16 -7.26 -8.51
N LEU A 104 4.96 -7.44 -7.46
CA LEU A 104 5.96 -6.47 -6.99
C LEU A 104 7.38 -6.80 -7.44
N GLU A 105 7.71 -8.07 -7.68
CA GLU A 105 9.02 -8.53 -8.17
C GLU A 105 9.57 -7.72 -9.37
N PRO A 106 8.78 -7.37 -10.40
CA PRO A 106 9.28 -6.63 -11.57
C PRO A 106 9.80 -5.21 -11.24
N PHE A 107 9.36 -4.64 -10.13
CA PHE A 107 9.67 -3.26 -9.72
C PHE A 107 10.90 -3.17 -8.81
N VAL A 108 11.35 -4.28 -8.21
CA VAL A 108 12.53 -4.29 -7.34
C VAL A 108 13.78 -3.89 -8.13
N GLY A 109 14.57 -2.99 -7.54
CA GLY A 109 15.74 -2.36 -8.15
C GLY A 109 15.42 -1.24 -9.14
N ARG A 110 14.14 -1.00 -9.47
CA ARG A 110 13.72 0.07 -10.38
C ARG A 110 13.58 1.38 -9.65
N ARG A 111 13.91 2.47 -10.34
CA ARG A 111 13.78 3.84 -9.84
C ARG A 111 12.33 4.29 -9.97
N LEU A 112 11.74 4.73 -8.85
CA LEU A 112 10.44 5.38 -8.83
C LEU A 112 10.55 6.72 -9.56
N ARG A 113 9.62 6.96 -10.48
CA ARG A 113 9.50 8.24 -11.20
C ARG A 113 8.64 9.21 -10.43
N GLU A 114 7.48 8.74 -9.99
CA GLU A 114 6.49 9.53 -9.27
C GLU A 114 5.69 8.61 -8.34
N ALA A 115 5.21 9.19 -7.25
CA ALA A 115 4.10 8.65 -6.47
C ALA A 115 2.91 9.61 -6.63
N SER A 116 1.71 9.06 -6.77
CA SER A 116 0.49 9.84 -6.98
C SER A 116 -0.64 9.29 -6.11
N LEU A 117 -1.63 10.13 -5.83
CA LEU A 117 -2.90 9.66 -5.26
C LEU A 117 -3.90 9.49 -6.39
N LEU A 118 -4.64 8.39 -6.38
CA LEU A 118 -5.76 8.17 -7.28
C LEU A 118 -7.05 8.27 -6.48
N GLU A 119 -8.03 9.00 -6.99
CA GLU A 119 -9.35 9.09 -6.38
C GLU A 119 -10.37 8.34 -7.25
N TRP A 120 -11.09 7.39 -6.67
CA TRP A 120 -12.14 6.65 -7.37
C TRP A 120 -13.34 7.57 -7.62
N ARG A 121 -13.64 7.86 -8.89
CA ARG A 121 -14.71 8.78 -9.33
C ARG A 121 -15.55 8.14 -10.45
N PRO A 122 -16.39 7.15 -10.13
CA PRO A 122 -17.21 6.46 -11.11
C PRO A 122 -18.35 7.35 -11.60
N SER A 123 -18.82 7.09 -12.82
CA SER A 123 -19.92 7.86 -13.43
C SER A 123 -21.31 7.58 -12.84
N GLY A 124 -21.44 6.54 -12.00
CA GLY A 124 -22.70 6.09 -11.40
C GLY A 124 -22.68 6.12 -9.87
N GLN A 125 -23.77 5.64 -9.26
CA GLN A 125 -23.79 5.43 -7.82
C GLN A 125 -22.89 4.26 -7.47
N ASP A 126 -21.81 4.59 -6.77
CA ASP A 126 -20.89 3.64 -6.19
C ASP A 126 -20.67 4.05 -4.75
N LEU A 127 -20.62 3.06 -3.85
CA LEU A 127 -20.29 3.33 -2.47
C LEU A 127 -18.84 3.86 -2.39
N ALA A 128 -17.93 3.39 -3.27
CA ALA A 128 -16.49 3.64 -3.34
C ALA A 128 -16.10 5.05 -3.78
N ASP A 129 -17.07 5.90 -4.14
CA ASP A 129 -16.81 7.25 -4.63
C ASP A 129 -16.01 8.07 -3.59
N GLY A 130 -14.83 8.54 -3.99
CA GLY A 130 -13.90 9.30 -3.16
C GLY A 130 -12.86 8.46 -2.42
N THR A 131 -12.88 7.13 -2.55
CA THR A 131 -11.81 6.27 -2.02
C THR A 131 -10.48 6.56 -2.69
N ILE A 132 -9.40 6.46 -1.92
CA ILE A 132 -8.06 6.87 -2.35
C ILE A 132 -7.19 5.64 -2.55
N ALA A 133 -6.48 5.54 -3.67
CA ALA A 133 -5.39 4.60 -3.87
C ALA A 133 -4.04 5.34 -3.96
N VAL A 134 -2.96 4.63 -3.68
CA VAL A 134 -1.58 5.16 -3.82
C VAL A 134 -0.92 4.49 -5.02
N GLU A 135 -0.57 5.28 -6.03
CA GLU A 135 0.11 4.80 -7.24
C GLU A 135 1.63 5.04 -7.15
N PHE A 136 2.38 4.06 -7.64
CA PHE A 136 3.82 4.12 -7.81
C PHE A 136 4.19 3.85 -9.27
N THR A 137 4.73 4.87 -9.93
CA THR A 137 5.11 4.79 -11.36
C THR A 137 6.61 4.66 -11.50
N PHE A 138 7.05 3.70 -12.32
CA PHE A 138 8.43 3.40 -12.65
C PHE A 138 8.64 3.44 -14.17
N ASP A 139 9.88 3.39 -14.63
CA ASP A 139 10.18 3.21 -16.07
C ASP A 139 9.65 1.88 -16.63
N ALA A 140 9.52 0.86 -15.77
CA ALA A 140 9.14 -0.49 -16.16
C ALA A 140 7.61 -0.71 -16.16
N GLY A 141 6.82 0.28 -15.73
CA GLY A 141 5.38 0.17 -15.52
C GLY A 141 4.96 0.88 -14.24
N ARG A 142 3.75 0.60 -13.77
CA ARG A 142 3.19 1.16 -12.55
C ARG A 142 2.39 0.11 -11.79
N PHE A 143 2.16 0.36 -10.51
CA PHE A 143 1.15 -0.36 -9.73
C PHE A 143 0.50 0.61 -8.75
N CYS A 144 -0.70 0.29 -8.28
CA CYS A 144 -1.33 0.98 -7.17
C CYS A 144 -1.72 0.04 -6.05
N ILE A 145 -1.77 0.59 -4.83
CA ILE A 145 -2.35 -0.05 -3.66
C ILE A 145 -3.70 0.61 -3.41
N ALA A 146 -4.77 -0.11 -3.70
CA ALA A 146 -6.14 0.38 -3.62
C ALA A 146 -6.95 -0.38 -2.55
N ASN A 147 -8.15 0.11 -2.28
CA ASN A 147 -9.10 -0.60 -1.43
C ASN A 147 -9.79 -1.71 -2.23
N GLY A 148 -9.62 -2.95 -1.78
CA GLY A 148 -10.16 -4.17 -2.38
C GLY A 148 -11.42 -4.69 -1.70
N LEU A 149 -12.29 -3.80 -1.19
CA LEU A 149 -13.44 -4.11 -0.32
C LEU A 149 -13.01 -4.40 1.14
N ASP A 150 -12.54 -3.36 1.81
CA ASP A 150 -12.09 -3.37 3.22
C ASP A 150 -10.68 -3.94 3.48
N GLU A 151 -10.01 -4.43 2.44
CA GLU A 151 -8.63 -4.93 2.47
C GLU A 151 -7.74 -4.25 1.42
N ASN A 152 -6.43 -4.49 1.45
CA ASN A 152 -5.52 -3.95 0.43
C ASN A 152 -5.65 -4.75 -0.89
N SER A 153 -5.68 -4.06 -2.02
CA SER A 153 -5.43 -4.63 -3.34
C SER A 153 -4.06 -4.17 -3.87
N ILE A 154 -3.44 -4.96 -4.74
CA ILE A 154 -2.28 -4.54 -5.54
C ILE A 154 -2.65 -4.75 -7.00
N GLU A 155 -2.78 -3.65 -7.73
CA GLU A 155 -3.16 -3.64 -9.14
C GLU A 155 -1.96 -3.19 -9.98
N VAL A 156 -1.53 -4.03 -10.92
CA VAL A 156 -0.38 -3.77 -11.78
C VAL A 156 -0.86 -3.36 -13.17
N GLY A 157 -0.24 -2.33 -13.73
CA GLY A 157 -0.61 -1.77 -15.04
C GLY A 157 -1.40 -0.49 -14.91
N ASP A 158 -2.07 -0.09 -16.00
CA ASP A 158 -2.84 1.15 -16.00
C ASP A 158 -4.04 1.04 -15.05
N PRO A 159 -4.28 2.05 -14.20
CA PRO A 159 -5.41 2.03 -13.29
C PRO A 159 -6.73 2.05 -14.05
N HIS A 160 -7.79 1.61 -13.37
CA HIS A 160 -9.13 1.66 -13.93
C HIS A 160 -9.50 3.08 -14.40
N PRO A 161 -10.23 3.25 -15.53
CA PRO A 161 -10.54 4.57 -16.09
C PRO A 161 -11.33 5.53 -15.18
N ASP A 162 -11.99 5.01 -14.16
CA ASP A 162 -12.73 5.81 -13.17
C ASP A 162 -11.81 6.42 -12.09
N PHE A 163 -10.53 6.06 -12.04
CA PHE A 163 -9.57 6.74 -11.20
C PHE A 163 -9.15 8.09 -11.78
N VAL A 164 -9.24 9.13 -10.97
CA VAL A 164 -8.69 10.45 -11.25
C VAL A 164 -7.32 10.58 -10.61
N HIS A 165 -6.31 10.95 -11.40
CA HIS A 165 -4.94 11.11 -10.90
C HIS A 165 -4.73 12.49 -10.24
N HIS A 166 -4.16 12.48 -9.04
CA HIS A 166 -3.77 13.65 -8.29
C HIS A 166 -2.27 13.64 -8.02
N GLN A 167 -1.57 14.54 -8.72
CA GLN A 167 -0.13 14.74 -8.56
C GLN A 167 0.18 15.37 -7.19
N LEU A 168 1.24 14.90 -6.54
CA LEU A 168 1.60 15.28 -5.16
C LEU A 168 2.61 16.44 -5.08
N GLY A 169 2.99 17.01 -6.23
CA GLY A 169 3.87 18.16 -6.36
C GLY A 169 4.18 18.46 -7.84
N PRO A 170 4.92 19.54 -8.14
CA PRO A 170 5.45 19.81 -9.47
C PRO A 170 6.59 18.84 -9.86
#